data_AF-A0A553K0P0-F1
#
_entry.id   AF-A0A553K0P0-F1
#
_cell.length_a   1.000
_cell.length_b   1.000
_cell.length_c   1.000
_cell.angle_alpha   90.00
_cell.angle_beta   90.00
_cell.angle_gamma   90.00
#
_symmetry.space_group_name_H-M   'P 1'
#
loop_
_entity.id
_entity.type
_entity.pdbx_description
1 polymer ?
#
loop_
_entity_poly.entity_id
_entity_poly.type
_entity_poly.pdbx_seq_one_letter_code
_entity_poly.pdbx_strand_id
1 'polypeptide(L)'
;MDIGGRSIRWLLAAALIGGAAVLESVAVALVWRPCAGQMLNGSILVGGAYPTEFTDACLAAMDGAHVFPLLAAGEDFTWAAASGTASAALLASAWLLLLPAFAVRGWTWLMTALPALSTLGGVAAVAVWSLEGSRGGWSTGTWLLLLANLSVPVALLALRRAGLGGTVLVRAAVVAVAAAAPGVLSRIAEFYLSVMLSDANWDTPPGTGWLTAAFCCAAAVGTAVGWWRSRARGPAGSYAGGQPEREPAPS
;
A
#
# COMPACT_ATOMS: atom_id res chain seq x y z
N MET A 1 -22.62 -17.64 -7.52
CA MET A 1 -21.73 -16.63 -6.89
C MET A 1 -20.47 -16.55 -7.73
N ASP A 2 -20.22 -15.41 -8.38
CA ASP A 2 -19.09 -15.24 -9.29
C ASP A 2 -17.80 -15.12 -8.45
N ILE A 3 -17.04 -16.21 -8.37
CA ILE A 3 -15.86 -16.30 -7.48
C ILE A 3 -14.75 -15.37 -8.00
N GLY A 4 -14.35 -14.46 -7.12
CA GLY A 4 -12.97 -14.03 -6.92
C GLY A 4 -12.39 -13.02 -7.89
N GLY A 5 -12.54 -13.17 -9.22
CA GLY A 5 -11.72 -12.41 -10.18
C GLY A 5 -12.41 -11.30 -10.97
N ARG A 6 -13.75 -11.39 -11.13
CA ARG A 6 -14.58 -10.54 -12.02
C ARG A 6 -15.41 -9.48 -11.30
N SER A 7 -15.44 -9.52 -9.96
CA SER A 7 -16.22 -8.58 -9.16
C SER A 7 -15.85 -7.12 -9.44
N ILE A 8 -16.84 -6.23 -9.55
CA ILE A 8 -16.63 -4.79 -9.69
C ILE A 8 -15.84 -4.18 -8.52
N ARG A 9 -15.83 -4.87 -7.36
CA ARG A 9 -15.04 -4.48 -6.18
C ARG A 9 -13.54 -4.37 -6.49
N TRP A 10 -13.02 -5.12 -7.47
CA TRP A 10 -11.63 -4.97 -7.90
C TRP A 10 -11.37 -3.63 -8.57
N LEU A 11 -12.30 -3.16 -9.40
CA LEU A 11 -12.18 -1.85 -10.03
C LEU A 11 -12.31 -0.73 -9.00
N LEU A 12 -13.25 -0.86 -8.06
CA LEU A 12 -13.41 0.11 -6.97
C LEU A 12 -12.17 0.13 -6.05
N ALA A 13 -11.62 -1.03 -5.70
CA ALA A 13 -10.37 -1.11 -4.94
C ALA A 13 -9.21 -0.48 -5.71
N ALA A 14 -9.09 -0.71 -7.02
CA ALA A 14 -8.10 -0.03 -7.85
C ALA A 14 -8.27 1.49 -7.84
N ALA A 15 -9.51 2.00 -7.90
CA ALA A 15 -9.79 3.43 -7.82
C ALA A 15 -9.40 4.02 -6.45
N LEU A 16 -9.67 3.31 -5.35
CA LEU A 16 -9.26 3.73 -4.00
C LEU A 16 -7.73 3.76 -3.86
N ILE A 17 -7.03 2.73 -4.36
CA ILE A 17 -5.56 2.69 -4.36
C ILE A 17 -4.99 3.82 -5.24
N GLY A 18 -5.60 4.09 -6.40
CA GLY A 18 -5.20 5.18 -7.28
C GLY A 18 -5.39 6.55 -6.63
N GLY A 19 -6.52 6.78 -5.97
CA GLY A 19 -6.76 7.99 -5.19
C GLY A 19 -5.76 8.14 -4.04
N ALA A 20 -5.44 7.04 -3.35
CA ALA A 20 -4.40 7.04 -2.33
C ALA A 20 -3.02 7.39 -2.90
N ALA A 21 -2.64 6.82 -4.04
CA ALA A 21 -1.37 7.13 -4.70
C ALA A 21 -1.26 8.62 -5.06
N VAL A 22 -2.35 9.25 -5.49
CA VAL A 22 -2.41 10.71 -5.75
C VAL A 22 -2.20 11.49 -4.46
N LEU A 23 -2.94 11.16 -3.39
CA LEU A 23 -2.80 11.84 -2.11
C LEU A 23 -1.40 11.67 -1.50
N GLU A 24 -0.81 10.48 -1.64
CA GLU A 24 0.57 10.22 -1.23
C GLU A 24 1.55 11.08 -2.02
N SER A 25 1.40 11.13 -3.35
CA SER A 25 2.23 11.97 -4.22
C SER A 25 2.14 13.44 -3.84
N VAL A 26 0.94 13.93 -3.50
CA VAL A 26 0.73 15.30 -3.00
C VAL A 26 1.44 15.49 -1.66
N ALA A 27 1.31 14.54 -0.74
CA ALA A 27 1.94 14.63 0.57
C ALA A 27 3.48 14.69 0.45
N VAL A 28 4.06 13.79 -0.34
CA VAL A 28 5.50 13.73 -0.62
C VAL A 28 5.97 15.00 -1.32
N ALA A 29 5.24 15.50 -2.31
CA ALA A 29 5.57 16.76 -2.98
C ALA A 29 5.54 17.98 -2.05
N LEU A 30 4.62 18.00 -1.08
CA LEU A 30 4.54 19.06 -0.08
C LEU A 30 5.71 19.01 0.91
N VAL A 31 6.09 17.82 1.39
CA VAL A 31 7.26 17.62 2.28
C VAL A 31 8.55 18.05 1.59
N TRP A 32 8.76 17.61 0.34
CA TRP A 32 10.01 17.84 -0.39
C TRP A 32 10.04 19.14 -1.20
N ARG A 33 9.00 19.98 -1.12
CA ARG A 33 8.95 21.27 -1.82
C ARG A 33 10.20 22.14 -1.59
N PRO A 34 10.77 22.23 -0.37
CA PRO A 34 12.01 22.99 -0.13
C PRO A 34 13.22 22.45 -0.90
N CYS A 35 13.22 21.15 -1.21
CA CYS A 35 14.32 20.45 -1.90
C CYS A 35 14.13 20.36 -3.43
N ALA A 36 13.14 21.03 -4.02
CA ALA A 36 12.75 20.83 -5.42
C ALA A 36 13.93 20.96 -6.44
N GLY A 37 14.88 21.87 -6.19
CA GLY A 37 16.08 22.04 -7.03
C GLY A 37 17.26 21.11 -6.69
N GLN A 38 17.15 20.34 -5.61
CA GLN A 38 18.24 19.57 -4.99
C GLN A 38 17.89 18.08 -4.83
N MET A 39 16.72 17.63 -5.33
CA MET A 39 16.24 16.25 -5.11
C MET A 39 17.17 15.16 -5.65
N LEU A 40 17.98 15.48 -6.67
CA LEU A 40 18.91 14.52 -7.28
C LEU A 40 20.31 14.58 -6.69
N ASN A 41 20.60 15.52 -5.79
CA ASN A 41 21.95 15.67 -5.23
C ASN A 41 22.34 14.42 -4.43
N GLY A 42 23.55 13.92 -4.68
CA GLY A 42 24.05 12.68 -4.08
C GLY A 42 23.41 11.40 -4.64
N SER A 43 22.44 11.49 -5.55
CA SER A 43 21.80 10.31 -6.13
C SER A 43 22.68 9.60 -7.17
N ILE A 44 22.45 8.29 -7.32
CA ILE A 44 23.10 7.50 -8.38
C ILE A 44 22.81 8.03 -9.80
N LEU A 45 21.69 8.74 -9.99
CA LEU A 45 21.27 9.31 -11.29
C LEU A 45 22.20 10.44 -11.77
N VAL A 46 22.89 11.10 -10.84
CA VAL A 46 23.93 12.10 -11.13
C VAL A 46 25.33 11.60 -10.76
N GLY A 47 25.49 10.28 -10.59
CA GLY A 47 26.76 9.65 -10.23
C GLY A 47 27.28 10.03 -8.85
N GLY A 48 26.40 10.33 -7.89
CA GLY A 48 26.78 10.73 -6.53
C GLY A 48 27.24 12.19 -6.41
N ALA A 49 27.14 12.98 -7.48
CA ALA A 49 27.56 14.38 -7.47
C ALA A 49 26.62 15.28 -6.64
N TYR A 50 27.19 16.34 -6.08
CA TYR A 50 26.48 17.43 -5.40
C TYR A 50 26.62 18.71 -6.22
N PRO A 51 25.86 18.86 -7.32
CA PRO A 51 25.99 20.01 -8.23
C PRO A 51 25.59 21.33 -7.57
N THR A 52 24.76 21.28 -6.53
CA THR A 52 24.39 22.44 -5.71
C THR A 52 24.44 22.07 -4.24
N GLU A 53 24.70 23.03 -3.36
CA GLU A 53 24.54 22.85 -1.92
C GLU A 53 23.06 22.74 -1.54
N PHE A 54 22.77 22.05 -0.43
CA PHE A 54 21.43 22.01 0.14
C PHE A 54 21.12 23.35 0.81
N THR A 55 19.88 23.83 0.65
CA THR A 55 19.41 25.00 1.40
C THR A 55 19.09 24.61 2.83
N ASP A 56 19.15 25.56 3.78
CA ASP A 56 18.75 25.34 5.17
C ASP A 56 17.33 24.76 5.29
N ALA A 57 16.41 25.22 4.44
CA ALA A 57 15.04 24.72 4.40
C ALA A 57 14.95 23.28 3.89
N CYS A 58 15.83 22.86 2.99
CA CYS A 58 15.91 21.47 2.55
C CYS A 58 16.54 20.58 3.61
N LEU A 59 17.60 21.04 4.28
CA LEU A 59 18.20 20.32 5.41
C LEU A 59 17.19 20.11 6.55
N ALA A 60 16.44 21.15 6.92
CA ALA A 60 15.37 21.04 7.91
C ALA A 60 14.27 20.04 7.50
N ALA A 61 13.99 19.93 6.19
CA ALA A 61 13.07 18.91 5.68
C ALA A 61 13.69 17.50 5.77
N MET A 62 14.98 17.34 5.48
CA MET A 62 15.69 16.06 5.59
C MET A 62 15.75 15.55 7.04
N ASP A 63 15.94 16.45 8.00
CA ASP A 63 15.98 16.12 9.44
C ASP A 63 14.59 15.70 10.00
N GLY A 64 13.51 16.26 9.44
CA GLY A 64 12.14 16.08 9.93
C GLY A 64 11.25 15.17 9.07
N ALA A 65 11.69 14.75 7.88
CA ALA A 65 10.84 14.03 6.94
C ALA A 65 10.55 12.61 7.41
N HIS A 66 9.26 12.32 7.62
CA HIS A 66 8.78 10.95 7.78
C HIS A 66 8.59 10.30 6.40
N VAL A 67 9.00 9.03 6.27
CA VAL A 67 8.86 8.25 5.02
C VAL A 67 7.42 8.21 4.49
N PHE A 68 6.45 8.22 5.40
CA PHE A 68 5.03 8.32 5.09
C PHE A 68 4.42 9.39 6.00
N PRO A 69 4.03 10.56 5.48
CA PRO A 69 3.60 11.71 6.27
C PRO A 69 2.21 11.48 6.86
N LEU A 70 2.17 10.93 8.07
CA LEU A 70 0.95 10.88 8.88
C LEU A 70 0.87 12.11 9.78
N LEU A 71 -0.32 12.37 10.35
CA LEU A 71 -0.44 13.25 11.51
C LEU A 71 0.51 12.74 12.63
N ALA A 72 1.02 13.63 13.47
CA ALA A 72 1.93 13.24 14.56
C ALA A 72 1.74 14.14 15.78
N ALA A 73 2.07 13.61 16.97
CA ALA A 73 1.93 14.36 18.21
C ALA A 73 2.97 15.46 18.36
N GLY A 74 2.48 16.67 18.62
CA GLY A 74 3.32 17.85 18.78
C GLY A 74 3.86 18.42 17.46
N GLU A 75 3.38 17.95 16.31
CA GLU A 75 3.52 18.61 15.02
C GLU A 75 2.24 19.41 14.71
N ASP A 76 2.40 20.60 14.13
CA ASP A 76 1.26 21.39 13.68
C ASP A 76 0.53 20.67 12.54
N PHE A 77 -0.77 20.95 12.40
CA PHE A 77 -1.53 20.44 11.27
C PHE A 77 -0.89 20.88 9.94
N THR A 78 -0.52 19.92 9.09
CA THR A 78 -0.02 20.19 7.74
C THR A 78 -0.88 19.50 6.69
N TRP A 79 -0.99 20.12 5.51
CA TRP A 79 -1.63 19.51 4.35
C TRP A 79 -0.94 18.20 3.90
N ALA A 80 0.37 18.09 4.14
CA ALA A 80 1.11 16.86 3.87
C ALA A 80 0.61 15.71 4.78
N ALA A 81 0.59 15.93 6.09
CA ALA A 81 0.13 14.95 7.07
C ALA A 81 -1.34 14.55 6.86
N ALA A 82 -2.20 15.53 6.53
CA ALA A 82 -3.60 15.26 6.22
C ALA A 82 -3.77 14.39 4.96
N SER A 83 -2.99 14.68 3.92
CA SER A 83 -3.02 13.94 2.65
C SER A 83 -2.50 12.51 2.82
N GLY A 84 -1.38 12.30 3.52
CA GLY A 84 -0.87 10.95 3.81
C GLY A 84 -1.83 10.17 4.72
N THR A 85 -2.43 10.81 5.73
CA THR A 85 -3.47 10.18 6.56
C THR A 85 -4.67 9.70 5.75
N ALA A 86 -5.16 10.54 4.82
CA ALA A 86 -6.25 10.17 3.93
C ALA A 86 -5.83 9.06 2.93
N SER A 87 -4.61 9.11 2.40
CA SER A 87 -4.01 8.06 1.58
C SER A 87 -4.03 6.71 2.30
N ALA A 88 -3.55 6.65 3.55
CA ALA A 88 -3.54 5.44 4.35
C ALA A 88 -4.94 4.87 4.60
N ALA A 89 -5.92 5.73 4.89
CA ALA A 89 -7.31 5.32 5.07
C ALA A 89 -7.92 4.73 3.79
N LEU A 90 -7.63 5.32 2.62
CA LEU A 90 -8.08 4.81 1.33
C LEU A 90 -7.46 3.44 1.00
N LEU A 91 -6.16 3.26 1.25
CA LEU A 91 -5.46 1.99 1.04
C LEU A 91 -6.06 0.86 1.89
N ALA A 92 -6.29 1.12 3.18
CA ALA A 92 -6.92 0.15 4.07
C ALA A 92 -8.37 -0.17 3.64
N SER A 93 -9.13 0.86 3.24
CA SER A 93 -10.51 0.71 2.75
C SER A 93 -10.58 -0.11 1.47
N ALA A 94 -9.59 0.00 0.57
CA ALA A 94 -9.51 -0.78 -0.65
C ALA A 94 -9.46 -2.29 -0.37
N TRP A 95 -8.71 -2.71 0.66
CA TRP A 95 -8.65 -4.11 1.06
C TRP A 95 -9.95 -4.60 1.71
N LEU A 96 -10.52 -3.83 2.64
CA LEU A 96 -11.80 -4.16 3.27
C LEU A 96 -12.92 -4.31 2.24
N LEU A 97 -12.94 -3.46 1.22
CA LEU A 97 -13.90 -3.53 0.12
C LEU A 97 -13.80 -4.83 -0.68
N LEU A 98 -12.60 -5.42 -0.78
CA LEU A 98 -12.37 -6.68 -1.49
C LEU A 98 -12.75 -7.91 -0.69
N LEU A 99 -12.68 -7.88 0.64
CA LEU A 99 -12.90 -9.06 1.48
C LEU A 99 -14.20 -9.83 1.17
N PRO A 100 -15.36 -9.18 0.97
CA PRO A 100 -16.58 -9.92 0.71
C PRO A 100 -16.61 -10.53 -0.69
N ALA A 101 -15.65 -10.24 -1.59
CA ALA A 101 -15.48 -10.94 -2.87
C ALA A 101 -14.80 -12.32 -2.71
N PHE A 102 -14.14 -12.57 -1.57
CA PHE A 102 -13.49 -13.85 -1.27
C PHE A 102 -14.42 -14.84 -0.56
N ALA A 103 -15.63 -14.42 -0.17
CA ALA A 103 -16.63 -15.24 0.52
C ALA A 103 -16.13 -15.93 1.81
N VAL A 104 -15.08 -15.39 2.44
CA VAL A 104 -14.56 -15.87 3.73
C VAL A 104 -15.45 -15.41 4.89
N ARG A 105 -15.63 -16.26 5.91
CA ARG A 105 -16.50 -15.98 7.09
C ARG A 105 -15.78 -16.31 8.40
N GLY A 106 -16.30 -15.75 9.49
CA GLY A 106 -15.84 -16.04 10.85
C GLY A 106 -14.37 -15.67 11.08
N TRP A 107 -13.61 -16.58 11.69
CA TRP A 107 -12.21 -16.35 12.04
C TRP A 107 -11.32 -16.05 10.83
N THR A 108 -11.55 -16.72 9.70
CA THR A 108 -10.80 -16.46 8.47
C THR A 108 -11.02 -15.03 7.97
N TRP A 109 -12.22 -14.49 8.11
CA TRP A 109 -12.50 -13.10 7.77
C TRP A 109 -11.71 -12.15 8.68
N LEU A 110 -11.70 -12.38 10.00
CA LEU A 110 -10.94 -11.56 10.95
C LEU A 110 -9.44 -11.56 10.64
N MET A 111 -8.85 -12.75 10.44
CA MET A 111 -7.43 -12.89 10.08
C MET A 111 -7.10 -12.18 8.76
N THR A 112 -8.03 -12.21 7.79
CA THR A 112 -7.84 -11.55 6.49
C THR A 112 -8.02 -10.04 6.59
N ALA A 113 -8.92 -9.55 7.46
CA ALA A 113 -9.18 -8.12 7.65
C ALA A 113 -8.08 -7.42 8.47
N LEU A 114 -7.28 -8.18 9.21
CA LEU A 114 -6.30 -7.68 10.17
C LEU A 114 -5.37 -6.59 9.59
N PRO A 115 -4.77 -6.71 8.39
CA PRO A 115 -3.90 -5.65 7.84
C PRO A 115 -4.61 -4.29 7.76
N ALA A 116 -5.84 -4.26 7.23
CA ALA A 116 -6.57 -3.02 7.07
C ALA A 116 -7.10 -2.48 8.40
N LEU A 117 -7.59 -3.35 9.29
CA LEU A 117 -8.04 -2.92 10.63
C LEU A 117 -6.88 -2.34 11.44
N SER A 118 -5.70 -2.95 11.37
CA SER A 118 -4.49 -2.44 12.00
C SER A 118 -4.01 -1.14 11.38
N THR A 119 -4.05 -0.98 10.05
CA THR A 119 -3.76 0.31 9.40
C THR A 119 -4.73 1.40 9.86
N LEU A 120 -6.05 1.15 9.81
CA LEU A 120 -7.06 2.13 10.24
C LEU A 120 -6.94 2.48 11.72
N GLY A 121 -6.78 1.47 12.57
CA GLY A 121 -6.58 1.68 14.00
C GLY A 121 -5.30 2.46 14.30
N GLY A 122 -4.23 2.16 13.57
CA GLY A 122 -2.96 2.88 13.66
C GLY A 122 -3.10 4.35 13.28
N VAL A 123 -3.69 4.62 12.12
CA VAL A 123 -3.98 5.98 11.63
C VAL A 123 -4.88 6.75 12.61
N ALA A 124 -5.94 6.12 13.11
CA ALA A 124 -6.84 6.74 14.08
C ALA A 124 -6.14 7.03 15.41
N ALA A 125 -5.37 6.08 15.94
CA ALA A 125 -4.62 6.27 17.19
C ALA A 125 -3.59 7.39 17.05
N VAL A 126 -2.89 7.46 15.92
CA VAL A 126 -1.96 8.54 15.61
C VAL A 126 -2.68 9.90 15.50
N ALA A 127 -3.84 9.95 14.84
CA ALA A 127 -4.63 11.17 14.74
C ALA A 127 -5.16 11.65 16.10
N VAL A 128 -5.64 10.74 16.96
CA VAL A 128 -6.07 11.08 18.33
C VAL A 128 -4.88 11.58 19.14
N TRP A 129 -3.76 10.89 19.08
CA TRP A 129 -2.54 11.27 19.79
C TRP A 129 -1.99 12.62 19.33
N SER A 130 -2.21 12.99 18.06
CA SER A 130 -1.85 14.33 17.55
C SER A 130 -2.51 15.49 18.30
N LEU A 131 -3.68 15.24 18.90
CA LEU A 131 -4.44 16.24 19.67
C LEU A 131 -3.95 16.37 21.13
N GLU A 132 -3.25 15.37 21.66
CA GLU A 132 -2.87 15.31 23.09
C GLU A 132 -1.53 16.01 23.39
N GLY A 133 -0.75 16.38 22.37
CA GLY A 133 0.45 17.22 22.49
C GLY A 133 1.66 16.56 23.19
N SER A 134 1.58 15.30 23.62
CA SER A 134 2.69 14.60 24.27
C SER A 134 3.73 14.14 23.25
N ARG A 135 5.00 14.54 23.42
CA ARG A 135 6.11 14.13 22.55
C ARG A 135 6.89 12.95 23.13
N GLY A 136 7.03 11.88 22.36
CA GLY A 136 8.01 10.81 22.60
C GLY A 136 7.45 9.40 22.79
N GLY A 137 8.17 8.40 22.27
CA GLY A 137 7.91 6.97 22.46
C GLY A 137 7.18 6.27 21.30
N TRP A 138 7.20 4.94 21.35
CA TRP A 138 6.37 4.12 20.46
C TRP A 138 4.90 4.27 20.87
N SER A 139 4.13 5.00 20.08
CA SER A 139 2.69 5.13 20.30
C SER A 139 1.97 3.81 20.01
N THR A 140 0.77 3.63 20.58
CA THR A 140 -0.15 2.56 20.20
C THR A 140 -0.38 2.53 18.68
N GLY A 141 -0.38 3.70 18.04
CA GLY A 141 -0.48 3.84 16.60
C GLY A 141 0.69 3.19 15.85
N THR A 142 1.93 3.39 16.31
CA THR A 142 3.13 2.78 15.71
C THR A 142 3.07 1.24 15.79
N TRP A 143 2.63 0.69 16.92
CA TRP A 143 2.47 -0.76 17.08
C TRP A 143 1.41 -1.34 16.16
N LEU A 144 0.28 -0.64 15.99
CA LEU A 144 -0.77 -1.04 15.06
C LEU A 144 -0.29 -0.97 13.61
N LEU A 145 0.50 0.04 13.24
CA LEU A 145 1.11 0.14 11.91
C LEU A 145 2.17 -0.96 11.66
N LEU A 146 2.90 -1.39 12.68
CA LEU A 146 3.79 -2.57 12.57
C LEU A 146 2.96 -3.85 12.39
N LEU A 147 1.90 -4.03 13.17
CA LEU A 147 0.99 -5.16 13.05
C LEU A 147 0.33 -5.23 11.67
N ALA A 148 0.05 -4.08 11.04
CA ALA A 148 -0.48 -4.02 9.69
C ALA A 148 0.45 -4.72 8.67
N ASN A 149 1.76 -4.50 8.73
CA ASN A 149 2.70 -5.22 7.85
C ASN A 149 2.82 -6.71 8.21
N LEU A 150 2.95 -7.03 9.50
CA LEU A 150 3.15 -8.42 9.96
C LEU A 150 1.93 -9.31 9.72
N SER A 151 0.74 -8.72 9.62
CA SER A 151 -0.50 -9.45 9.38
C SER A 151 -0.75 -9.76 7.89
N VAL A 152 -0.05 -9.13 6.94
CA VAL A 152 -0.17 -9.44 5.51
C VAL A 152 0.07 -10.93 5.20
N PRO A 153 1.19 -11.55 5.61
CA PRO A 153 1.41 -12.98 5.35
C PRO A 153 0.35 -13.86 6.02
N VAL A 154 -0.13 -13.48 7.20
CA VAL A 154 -1.21 -14.21 7.91
C VAL A 154 -2.51 -14.15 7.12
N ALA A 155 -2.88 -12.98 6.62
CA ALA A 155 -4.06 -12.78 5.79
C ALA A 155 -3.99 -13.59 4.48
N LEU A 156 -2.83 -13.60 3.81
CA LEU A 156 -2.63 -14.36 2.58
C LEU A 156 -2.63 -15.88 2.82
N LEU A 157 -2.06 -16.34 3.93
CA LEU A 157 -2.13 -17.74 4.32
C LEU A 157 -3.57 -18.16 4.66
N ALA A 158 -4.34 -17.30 5.33
CA ALA A 158 -5.75 -17.53 5.61
C ALA A 158 -6.57 -17.65 4.31
N LEU A 159 -6.35 -16.75 3.35
CA LEU A 159 -6.97 -16.83 2.01
C LEU A 159 -6.56 -18.10 1.26
N ARG A 160 -5.27 -18.46 1.28
CA ARG A 160 -4.77 -19.69 0.65
C ARG A 160 -5.45 -20.93 1.23
N ARG A 161 -5.58 -21.01 2.56
CA ARG A 161 -6.27 -22.11 3.26
C ARG A 161 -7.78 -22.12 2.98
N ALA A 162 -8.38 -20.97 2.73
CA ALA A 162 -9.77 -20.85 2.29
C ALA A 162 -9.99 -21.24 0.80
N GLY A 163 -8.96 -21.72 0.10
CA GLY A 163 -9.06 -22.20 -1.27
C GLY A 163 -8.74 -21.14 -2.33
N LEU A 164 -8.37 -19.92 -1.96
CA LEU A 164 -7.90 -18.93 -2.94
C LEU A 164 -6.55 -19.36 -3.50
N GLY A 165 -6.38 -19.28 -4.83
CA GLY A 165 -5.16 -19.75 -5.50
C GLY A 165 -4.88 -19.01 -6.80
N GLY A 166 -3.72 -19.33 -7.38
CA GLY A 166 -3.28 -18.83 -8.68
C GLY A 166 -3.23 -17.30 -8.75
N THR A 167 -3.66 -16.76 -9.89
CA THR A 167 -3.59 -15.32 -10.19
C THR A 167 -4.44 -14.45 -9.26
N VAL A 168 -5.55 -14.98 -8.72
CA VAL A 168 -6.41 -14.22 -7.78
C VAL A 168 -5.68 -13.99 -6.45
N LEU A 169 -4.93 -14.99 -5.95
CA LEU A 169 -4.15 -14.85 -4.73
C LEU A 169 -3.01 -13.85 -4.91
N VAL A 170 -2.33 -13.85 -6.06
CA VAL A 170 -1.28 -12.86 -6.37
C VAL A 170 -1.86 -11.44 -6.39
N ARG A 171 -3.02 -11.24 -7.04
CA ARG A 171 -3.72 -9.94 -7.04
C ARG A 171 -4.14 -9.51 -5.64
N ALA A 172 -4.62 -10.44 -4.83
CA ALA A 172 -4.96 -10.18 -3.44
C ALA A 172 -3.72 -9.78 -2.62
N ALA A 173 -2.58 -10.44 -2.86
CA ALA A 173 -1.31 -10.08 -2.23
C ALA A 173 -0.88 -8.65 -2.56
N VAL A 174 -0.98 -8.23 -3.82
CA VAL A 174 -0.67 -6.84 -4.23
C VAL A 174 -1.52 -5.84 -3.45
N VAL A 175 -2.84 -6.06 -3.37
CA VAL A 175 -3.73 -5.13 -2.65
C VAL A 175 -3.52 -5.18 -1.14
N ALA A 176 -3.24 -6.34 -0.56
CA ALA A 176 -2.95 -6.49 0.86
C ALA A 176 -1.65 -5.77 1.24
N VAL A 177 -0.60 -5.87 0.41
CA VAL A 177 0.65 -5.12 0.60
C VAL A 177 0.41 -3.62 0.46
N ALA A 178 -0.37 -3.18 -0.53
CA ALA A 178 -0.78 -1.77 -0.66
C ALA A 178 -1.53 -1.25 0.57
N ALA A 179 -2.46 -2.04 1.13
CA ALA A 179 -3.19 -1.70 2.36
C ALA A 179 -2.30 -1.57 3.60
N ALA A 180 -1.15 -2.24 3.61
CA ALA A 180 -0.16 -2.19 4.67
C ALA A 180 1.01 -1.23 4.37
N ALA A 181 1.03 -0.57 3.20
CA ALA A 181 2.09 0.36 2.82
C ALA A 181 2.32 1.51 3.82
N PRO A 182 1.30 2.04 4.53
CA PRO A 182 1.53 3.04 5.58
C PRO A 182 2.29 2.48 6.80
N GLY A 183 2.46 1.17 6.90
CA GLY A 183 3.04 0.47 8.05
C GLY A 183 4.55 0.65 8.20
N VAL A 184 5.04 0.34 9.41
CA VAL A 184 6.44 0.58 9.83
C VAL A 184 7.46 -0.15 8.94
N LEU A 185 7.20 -1.40 8.56
CA LEU A 185 8.16 -2.17 7.75
C LEU A 185 8.30 -1.62 6.31
N SER A 186 7.20 -1.09 5.75
CA SER A 186 7.24 -0.48 4.42
C SER A 186 8.05 0.81 4.44
N ARG A 187 7.92 1.60 5.51
CA ARG A 187 8.74 2.80 5.73
C ARG A 187 10.22 2.47 5.89
N ILE A 188 10.54 1.45 6.68
CA ILE A 188 11.92 0.97 6.84
C ILE A 188 12.49 0.52 5.49
N ALA A 189 11.73 -0.27 4.73
CA ALA A 189 12.17 -0.75 3.42
C ALA A 189 12.43 0.41 2.44
N GLU A 190 11.52 1.38 2.37
CA GLU A 190 11.70 2.55 1.52
C GLU A 190 12.88 3.41 1.96
N PHE A 191 13.05 3.62 3.27
CA PHE A 191 14.22 4.31 3.81
C PHE A 191 15.53 3.68 3.35
N TYR A 192 15.67 2.36 3.52
CA TYR A 192 16.89 1.66 3.08
C TYR A 192 17.07 1.73 1.56
N LEU A 193 15.99 1.63 0.77
CA LEU A 193 16.09 1.79 -0.68
C LEU A 193 16.54 3.20 -1.06
N SER A 194 16.01 4.24 -0.41
CA SER A 194 16.43 5.62 -0.64
C SER A 194 17.91 5.83 -0.31
N VAL A 195 18.39 5.30 0.83
CA VAL A 195 19.81 5.40 1.24
C VAL A 195 20.73 4.61 0.31
N MET A 196 20.29 3.47 -0.25
CA MET A 196 21.09 2.73 -1.24
C MET A 196 21.17 3.44 -2.60
N LEU A 197 20.24 4.34 -2.88
CA LEU A 197 20.16 5.09 -4.14
C LEU A 197 20.75 6.50 -4.06
N SER A 198 21.08 6.98 -2.86
CA SER A 198 21.57 8.33 -2.62
C SER A 198 22.58 8.39 -1.47
N ASP A 199 23.73 8.99 -1.77
CA ASP A 199 24.75 9.33 -0.77
C ASP A 199 24.31 10.53 0.09
N ALA A 200 23.26 11.25 -0.31
CA ALA A 200 22.67 12.35 0.47
C ALA A 200 21.73 11.78 1.55
N ASN A 201 22.34 11.14 2.56
CA ASN A 201 21.65 10.38 3.60
C ASN A 201 21.69 11.06 4.98
N TRP A 202 21.88 12.38 5.02
CA TRP A 202 21.64 13.19 6.21
C TRP A 202 20.19 12.96 6.67
N ASP A 203 20.03 12.15 7.70
CA ASP A 203 18.79 11.58 8.24
C ASP A 203 17.85 10.93 7.21
N THR A 204 17.12 11.68 6.37
CA THR A 204 16.22 11.12 5.33
C THR A 204 16.58 11.64 3.93
N PRO A 205 16.90 10.77 2.95
CA PRO A 205 17.23 11.21 1.61
C PRO A 205 16.07 11.95 0.92
N PRO A 206 16.35 13.03 0.16
CA PRO A 206 15.35 13.75 -0.61
C PRO A 206 14.57 12.83 -1.55
N GLY A 207 13.24 12.93 -1.52
CA GLY A 207 12.35 12.14 -2.36
C GLY A 207 11.92 10.79 -1.78
N THR A 208 12.31 10.50 -0.54
CA THR A 208 11.70 9.41 0.21
C THR A 208 10.17 9.57 0.26
N GLY A 209 9.42 8.50 0.00
CA GLY A 209 7.97 8.48 -0.18
C GLY A 209 7.54 8.27 -1.65
N TRP A 210 8.38 8.66 -2.62
CA TRP A 210 8.08 8.46 -4.04
C TRP A 210 8.03 6.99 -4.46
N LEU A 211 8.77 6.09 -3.79
CA LEU A 211 8.74 4.66 -4.09
C LEU A 211 7.41 4.05 -3.64
N THR A 212 6.91 4.44 -2.46
CA THR A 212 5.57 4.03 -2.00
C THR A 212 4.48 4.56 -2.93
N ALA A 213 4.55 5.83 -3.33
CA ALA A 213 3.60 6.40 -4.29
C ALA A 213 3.61 5.65 -5.64
N ALA A 214 4.80 5.36 -6.17
CA ALA A 214 4.97 4.60 -7.41
C ALA A 214 4.44 3.16 -7.29
N PHE A 215 4.72 2.49 -6.17
CA PHE A 215 4.18 1.16 -5.87
C PHE A 215 2.65 1.17 -5.83
N CYS A 216 2.03 2.11 -5.12
CA CYS A 216 0.58 2.25 -5.05
C CYS A 216 -0.02 2.52 -6.43
N CYS A 217 0.61 3.36 -7.25
CA CYS A 217 0.19 3.59 -8.64
C CYS A 217 0.24 2.29 -9.47
N ALA A 218 1.35 1.56 -9.41
CA ALA A 218 1.50 0.27 -10.09
C ALA A 218 0.49 -0.77 -9.60
N ALA A 219 0.21 -0.81 -8.29
CA ALA A 219 -0.80 -1.67 -7.69
C ALA A 219 -2.21 -1.34 -8.19
N ALA A 220 -2.57 -0.06 -8.29
CA ALA A 220 -3.85 0.39 -8.85
C ALA A 220 -4.01 -0.04 -10.31
N VAL A 221 -3.01 0.26 -11.14
CA VAL A 221 -3.01 -0.10 -12.57
C VAL A 221 -3.07 -1.61 -12.74
N GLY A 222 -2.21 -2.37 -12.04
CA GLY A 222 -2.18 -3.82 -12.09
C GLY A 222 -3.51 -4.45 -11.65
N THR A 223 -4.15 -3.88 -10.64
CA THR A 223 -5.46 -4.35 -10.15
C THR A 223 -6.57 -4.10 -11.18
N ALA A 224 -6.60 -2.90 -11.78
CA ALA A 224 -7.56 -2.54 -12.83
C ALA A 224 -7.39 -3.38 -14.10
N VAL A 225 -6.15 -3.52 -14.59
CA VAL A 225 -5.81 -4.37 -15.74
C VAL A 225 -6.17 -5.83 -15.47
N GLY A 226 -5.87 -6.33 -14.26
CA GLY A 226 -6.22 -7.68 -13.84
C GLY A 226 -7.74 -7.93 -13.85
N TRP A 227 -8.53 -6.92 -13.48
CA TRP A 227 -9.99 -6.98 -13.55
C TRP A 227 -10.50 -6.93 -14.99
N TRP A 228 -9.95 -6.06 -15.83
CA TRP A 228 -10.34 -5.99 -17.24
C TRP A 228 -10.04 -7.32 -17.98
N ARG A 229 -8.84 -7.89 -17.76
CA ARG A 229 -8.45 -9.18 -18.33
C ARG A 229 -9.32 -10.34 -17.85
N SER A 230 -9.74 -10.35 -16.58
CA SER A 230 -10.64 -11.40 -16.06
C SER A 230 -12.04 -11.31 -16.67
N ARG A 231 -12.48 -10.12 -17.08
CA ARG A 231 -13.75 -9.92 -17.79
C ARG A 231 -13.68 -10.32 -19.25
N ALA A 232 -12.55 -10.06 -19.92
CA ALA A 232 -12.33 -10.40 -21.33
C ALA A 232 -12.24 -11.91 -21.60
N ARG A 233 -11.78 -12.72 -20.62
CA ARG A 233 -11.75 -14.19 -20.70
C ARG A 233 -13.14 -14.79 -20.43
N GLY A 234 -14.13 -14.51 -21.29
CA GLY A 234 -15.51 -14.99 -21.17
C GLY A 234 -15.65 -16.52 -20.98
N PRO A 235 -16.87 -17.06 -20.77
CA PRO A 235 -17.13 -18.47 -20.43
C PRO A 235 -16.65 -19.53 -21.45
N ALA A 236 -16.09 -19.13 -22.59
CA ALA A 236 -15.89 -19.94 -23.79
C ALA A 236 -14.65 -20.85 -23.79
N GLY A 237 -14.15 -21.26 -22.61
CA GLY A 237 -12.99 -22.16 -22.48
C GLY A 237 -13.30 -23.55 -21.92
N SER A 238 -14.54 -23.84 -21.52
CA SER A 238 -14.89 -25.06 -20.76
C SER A 238 -15.77 -26.07 -21.53
N TYR A 239 -16.07 -25.84 -22.81
CA TYR A 239 -16.93 -26.73 -23.62
C TYR A 239 -16.25 -27.22 -24.91
N ALA A 240 -14.94 -27.44 -24.89
CA ALA A 240 -14.24 -28.07 -26.01
C ALA A 240 -13.26 -29.13 -25.49
N GLY A 241 -13.80 -30.28 -25.08
CA GLY A 241 -12.98 -31.43 -24.66
C GLY A 241 -13.79 -32.63 -24.18
N GLY A 242 -14.39 -33.37 -25.13
CA GLY A 242 -14.69 -34.83 -25.16
C GLY A 242 -15.37 -35.51 -23.94
N GLN A 243 -16.35 -36.40 -24.07
CA GLN A 243 -16.94 -37.16 -25.17
C GLN A 243 -18.37 -37.60 -24.75
N PRO A 244 -19.28 -37.88 -25.70
CA PRO A 244 -20.52 -38.58 -25.39
C PRO A 244 -20.24 -40.06 -25.04
N GLU A 245 -20.97 -40.55 -24.05
CA GLU A 245 -21.06 -41.95 -23.64
C GLU A 245 -21.20 -42.89 -24.85
N ARG A 246 -20.33 -43.90 -24.95
CA ARG A 246 -20.66 -45.16 -25.62
C ARG A 246 -21.05 -46.16 -24.54
N GLU A 247 -22.34 -46.37 -24.42
CA GLU A 247 -22.97 -47.46 -23.68
C GLU A 247 -22.63 -48.81 -24.38
N PRO A 248 -22.24 -49.87 -23.67
CA PRO A 248 -21.99 -51.17 -24.27
C PRO A 248 -23.32 -51.90 -24.55
N ALA A 249 -23.46 -52.43 -25.77
CA ALA A 249 -24.57 -53.31 -26.12
C ALA A 249 -24.43 -54.67 -25.42
N PRO A 250 -25.51 -55.24 -24.86
CA PRO A 250 -25.49 -56.58 -24.28
C PRO A 250 -25.65 -57.67 -25.36
N SER A 251 -24.82 -58.71 -25.26
CA SER A 251 -25.05 -60.04 -25.84
C SER A 251 -24.57 -61.10 -24.88
#